data_AF-A0A660Q862-F1
#
_entry.id   AF-A0A660Q862-F1
#
_cell.length_a   1.000
_cell.length_b   1.000
_cell.length_c   1.000
_cell.angle_alpha   90.00
_cell.angle_beta   90.00
_cell.angle_gamma   90.00
#
_symmetry.space_group_name_H-M   'P 1'
#
loop_
_entity.id
_entity.type
_entity.pdbx_description
1 polymer ?
#
loop_
_entity_poly.entity_id
_entity_poly.type
_entity_poly.pdbx_seq_one_letter_code
_entity_poly.pdbx_strand_id
1 'polypeptide(L)'
;MAFRTGFDYLDLDREADIYLSPAEPIANTFEMMLLELTPIPRILARIGGSESMFAHHRRRILFTFNQLSDLSQYCETGPLFVYAHVICPHEPIVFDEDGQAVRLQDFFMLGAARPSWVPFSDYAAAYIAQLKFVNRMTIRVVKSLSTNDVVAIVSDHGLLNPEKGDRSTTLKNFMAVRIPADKSSPESLNNLRSLVNLFPVVIRAAFGVIVPFQADESYFVEWDHPYRYQRCAPNLLE
;
A
#
# COMPACT_ATOMS: atom_id res chain seq x y z
N MET A 1 -7.82 13.87 5.22
CA MET A 1 -8.50 12.99 4.24
C MET A 1 -7.86 11.62 4.25
N ALA A 2 -8.67 10.56 4.24
CA ALA A 2 -8.21 9.19 4.14
C ALA A 2 -9.09 8.35 3.20
N PHE A 3 -8.56 7.19 2.82
CA PHE A 3 -9.23 6.25 1.93
C PHE A 3 -9.42 4.91 2.61
N ARG A 4 -10.50 4.22 2.25
CA ARG A 4 -10.67 2.83 2.66
C ARG A 4 -9.58 1.96 2.05
N THR A 5 -8.86 1.26 2.92
CA THR A 5 -7.73 0.40 2.55
C THR A 5 -8.21 -1.03 2.28
N GLY A 6 -9.27 -1.43 3.01
CA GLY A 6 -9.79 -2.79 3.14
C GLY A 6 -8.87 -3.73 3.90
N PHE A 7 -8.00 -3.16 4.72
CA PHE A 7 -7.40 -3.78 5.88
C PHE A 7 -7.78 -2.93 7.08
N ASP A 8 -8.91 -3.27 7.71
CA ASP A 8 -9.66 -2.40 8.63
C ASP A 8 -8.80 -1.80 9.77
N TYR A 9 -7.71 -2.47 10.18
CA TYR A 9 -6.75 -1.95 11.17
C TYR A 9 -5.99 -0.68 10.74
N LEU A 10 -5.97 -0.36 9.45
CA LEU A 10 -5.29 0.79 8.86
C LEU A 10 -6.28 1.82 8.29
N ASP A 11 -7.59 1.59 8.44
CA ASP A 11 -8.60 2.57 8.08
C ASP A 11 -8.62 3.69 9.12
N LEU A 12 -8.73 4.94 8.65
CA LEU A 12 -8.83 6.15 9.48
C LEU A 12 -10.23 6.76 9.38
N ASP A 13 -11.27 5.92 9.36
CA ASP A 13 -12.67 6.32 9.16
C ASP A 13 -13.23 7.15 10.32
N ARG A 14 -12.60 7.08 11.50
CA ARG A 14 -12.98 7.84 12.70
C ARG A 14 -12.16 9.12 12.87
N GLU A 15 -10.97 9.18 12.30
CA GLU A 15 -10.00 10.26 12.48
C GLU A 15 -9.99 11.26 11.31
N ALA A 16 -10.37 10.83 10.10
CA ALA A 16 -10.30 11.69 8.92
C ALA A 16 -11.55 12.57 8.74
N ASP A 17 -11.35 13.87 8.51
CA ASP A 17 -12.45 14.81 8.19
C ASP A 17 -13.19 14.45 6.89
N ILE A 18 -12.47 13.83 5.96
CA ILE A 18 -12.98 13.34 4.67
C ILE A 18 -12.51 11.90 4.52
N TYR A 19 -13.45 10.96 4.50
CA TYR A 19 -13.18 9.54 4.32
C TYR A 19 -13.84 9.05 3.02
N LEU A 20 -13.02 8.57 2.09
CA LEU A 20 -13.48 8.14 0.76
C LEU A 20 -13.42 6.61 0.64
N SER A 21 -14.53 6.01 0.20
CA SER A 21 -14.64 4.57 -0.07
C SER A 21 -15.41 4.36 -1.37
N PRO A 22 -15.10 3.34 -2.19
CA PRO A 22 -16.05 2.89 -3.20
C PRO A 22 -17.37 2.48 -2.52
N ALA A 23 -18.48 2.47 -3.27
CA ALA A 23 -19.76 2.00 -2.74
C ALA A 23 -19.60 0.68 -1.97
N GLU A 24 -20.07 0.68 -0.72
CA GLU A 24 -19.87 -0.40 0.24
C GLU A 24 -20.53 -1.70 -0.24
N PRO A 25 -19.85 -2.86 -0.10
CA PRO A 25 -20.52 -4.13 -0.25
C PRO A 25 -21.57 -4.28 0.85
N ILE A 26 -22.62 -5.06 0.59
CA ILE A 26 -23.72 -5.30 1.54
C ILE A 26 -23.22 -6.00 2.82
N ALA A 27 -22.03 -6.62 2.77
CA ALA A 27 -21.42 -7.40 3.84
C ALA A 27 -19.98 -6.91 4.13
N ASN A 28 -19.57 -6.96 5.40
CA ASN A 28 -18.22 -6.57 5.84
C ASN A 28 -17.16 -7.65 5.52
N THR A 29 -15.87 -7.36 5.78
CA THR A 29 -14.75 -8.28 5.48
C THR A 29 -14.96 -9.67 6.11
N PHE A 30 -15.42 -9.74 7.36
CA PHE A 30 -15.67 -11.01 8.06
C PHE A 30 -16.81 -11.80 7.42
N GLU A 31 -17.93 -11.15 7.12
CA GLU A 31 -19.10 -11.76 6.48
C GLU A 31 -18.77 -12.23 5.06
N MET A 32 -18.02 -11.44 4.31
CA MET A 32 -17.57 -11.81 2.97
C MET A 32 -16.61 -12.99 3.00
N MET A 33 -15.68 -13.04 3.97
CA MET A 33 -14.84 -14.22 4.19
C MET A 33 -15.68 -15.45 4.52
N LEU A 34 -16.68 -15.32 5.39
CA LEU A 34 -17.58 -16.42 5.73
C LEU A 34 -18.34 -16.92 4.48
N LEU A 35 -18.83 -16.01 3.64
CA LEU A 35 -19.49 -16.37 2.38
C LEU A 35 -18.53 -17.09 1.42
N GLU A 36 -17.26 -16.67 1.33
CA GLU A 36 -16.23 -17.32 0.52
C GLU A 36 -15.87 -18.75 0.97
N LEU A 37 -16.09 -19.08 2.24
CA LEU A 37 -15.95 -20.45 2.75
C LEU A 37 -17.13 -21.35 2.35
N THR A 38 -18.16 -20.82 1.69
CA THR A 38 -19.31 -21.58 1.21
C THR A 38 -19.34 -21.67 -0.32
N PRO A 39 -20.16 -22.55 -0.92
CA PRO A 39 -20.40 -22.55 -2.36
C PRO A 39 -21.17 -21.31 -2.87
N ILE A 40 -21.72 -20.47 -1.99
CA ILE A 40 -22.62 -19.37 -2.35
C ILE A 40 -22.00 -18.42 -3.39
N PRO A 41 -20.76 -17.93 -3.25
CA PRO A 41 -20.17 -17.03 -4.25
C PRO A 41 -20.03 -17.67 -5.63
N ARG A 42 -19.75 -18.98 -5.70
CA ARG A 42 -19.70 -19.71 -6.98
C ARG A 42 -21.07 -19.81 -7.63
N ILE A 43 -22.12 -19.95 -6.84
CA ILE A 43 -23.51 -19.99 -7.32
C ILE A 43 -23.94 -18.60 -7.79
N LEU A 44 -23.71 -17.55 -6.98
CA LEU A 44 -24.03 -16.16 -7.31
C LEU A 44 -23.30 -15.70 -8.58
N ALA A 45 -22.03 -16.07 -8.75
CA ALA A 45 -21.26 -15.76 -9.96
C ALA A 45 -21.88 -16.36 -11.23
N ARG A 46 -22.51 -17.54 -11.15
CA ARG A 46 -23.16 -18.19 -12.30
C ARG A 46 -24.49 -17.54 -12.70
N ILE A 47 -25.14 -16.82 -11.78
CA ILE A 47 -26.44 -16.17 -12.01
C ILE A 47 -26.33 -14.64 -12.15
N GLY A 48 -25.10 -14.13 -12.35
CA GLY A 48 -24.84 -12.69 -12.53
C GLY A 48 -24.96 -11.85 -11.25
N GLY A 49 -25.07 -12.49 -10.09
CA GLY A 49 -25.46 -11.87 -8.81
C GLY A 49 -24.32 -11.55 -7.85
N SER A 50 -23.05 -11.60 -8.25
CA SER A 50 -21.97 -11.22 -7.34
C SER A 50 -20.83 -10.47 -8.03
N GLU A 51 -20.49 -9.32 -7.47
CA GLU A 51 -19.13 -8.81 -7.55
C GLU A 51 -18.24 -9.72 -6.69
N SER A 52 -17.24 -10.37 -7.28
CA SER A 52 -16.31 -11.22 -6.52
C SER A 52 -15.43 -10.36 -5.62
N MET A 53 -14.88 -10.92 -4.53
CA MET A 53 -13.95 -10.20 -3.67
C MET A 53 -12.73 -9.66 -4.43
N PHE A 54 -12.32 -10.36 -5.48
CA PHE A 54 -11.31 -9.88 -6.43
C PHE A 54 -11.74 -8.58 -7.13
N ALA A 55 -12.99 -8.50 -7.60
CA ALA A 55 -13.52 -7.30 -8.24
C ALA A 55 -13.67 -6.15 -7.24
N HIS A 56 -14.13 -6.42 -6.03
CA HIS A 56 -14.21 -5.41 -4.97
C HIS A 56 -12.82 -4.85 -4.60
N HIS A 57 -11.82 -5.73 -4.44
CA HIS A 57 -10.45 -5.33 -4.19
C HIS A 57 -9.87 -4.47 -5.33
N ARG A 58 -10.07 -4.88 -6.59
CA ARG A 58 -9.71 -4.05 -7.76
C ARG A 58 -10.40 -2.70 -7.74
N ARG A 59 -11.71 -2.66 -7.51
CA ARG A 59 -12.50 -1.43 -7.47
C ARG A 59 -11.95 -0.47 -6.43
N ARG A 60 -11.59 -0.97 -5.23
CA ARG A 60 -10.99 -0.16 -4.17
C ARG A 60 -9.65 0.42 -4.58
N ILE A 61 -8.75 -0.38 -5.15
CA ILE A 61 -7.45 0.10 -5.66
C ILE A 61 -7.64 1.20 -6.72
N LEU A 62 -8.48 0.93 -7.72
CA LEU A 62 -8.75 1.88 -8.81
C LEU A 62 -9.44 3.15 -8.29
N PHE A 63 -10.38 3.01 -7.36
CA PHE A 63 -11.06 4.13 -6.72
C PHE A 63 -10.05 5.05 -6.02
N THR A 64 -9.17 4.51 -5.18
CA THR A 64 -8.13 5.29 -4.49
C THR A 64 -7.25 6.03 -5.49
N PHE A 65 -6.73 5.36 -6.53
CA PHE A 65 -5.90 6.05 -7.54
C PHE A 65 -6.65 7.12 -8.33
N ASN A 66 -7.93 6.89 -8.66
CA ASN A 66 -8.74 7.87 -9.37
C ASN A 66 -9.00 9.11 -8.52
N GLN A 67 -9.37 8.93 -7.25
CA GLN A 67 -9.60 10.04 -6.32
C GLN A 67 -8.32 10.81 -6.01
N LEU A 68 -7.20 10.11 -5.82
CA LEU A 68 -5.89 10.74 -5.63
C LEU A 68 -5.45 11.57 -6.85
N SER A 69 -5.93 11.23 -8.05
CA SER A 69 -5.61 11.98 -9.27
C SER A 69 -6.44 13.26 -9.43
N ASP A 70 -7.41 13.51 -8.54
CA ASP A 70 -8.36 14.61 -8.61
C ASP A 70 -8.57 15.26 -7.24
N LEU A 71 -7.50 15.37 -6.44
CA LEU A 71 -7.56 15.94 -5.09
C LEU A 71 -7.93 17.42 -5.08
N SER A 72 -7.73 18.14 -6.19
CA SER A 72 -8.02 19.57 -6.28
C SER A 72 -9.47 19.91 -5.99
N GLN A 73 -10.41 19.00 -6.25
CA GLN A 73 -11.83 19.19 -5.92
C GLN A 73 -12.10 19.34 -4.42
N TYR A 74 -11.16 18.93 -3.57
CA TYR A 74 -11.27 18.99 -2.11
C TYR A 74 -10.43 20.12 -1.49
N CYS A 75 -9.67 20.86 -2.29
CA CYS A 75 -8.76 21.90 -1.80
C CYS A 75 -9.46 23.23 -1.46
N GLU A 76 -10.75 23.39 -1.79
CA GLU A 76 -11.50 24.62 -1.53
C GLU A 76 -11.66 24.94 -0.04
N THR A 77 -11.52 23.93 0.83
CA THR A 77 -11.70 24.06 2.28
C THR A 77 -10.41 24.34 3.06
N GLY A 78 -9.25 24.36 2.40
CA GLY A 78 -7.94 24.58 3.02
C GLY A 78 -6.89 23.51 2.67
N PRO A 79 -5.71 23.53 3.34
CA PRO A 79 -4.66 22.54 3.09
C PRO A 79 -5.11 21.13 3.46
N LEU A 80 -4.78 20.15 2.62
CA LEU A 80 -5.12 18.75 2.84
C LEU A 80 -3.91 17.96 3.33
N PHE A 81 -4.11 17.22 4.44
CA PHE A 81 -3.30 16.05 4.75
C PHE A 81 -4.00 14.81 4.20
N VAL A 82 -3.34 14.08 3.31
CA VAL A 82 -3.91 12.92 2.61
C VAL A 82 -3.14 11.66 2.99
N TYR A 83 -3.84 10.71 3.60
CA TYR A 83 -3.35 9.36 3.86
C TYR A 83 -4.03 8.36 2.92
N ALA A 84 -3.25 7.68 2.10
CA ALA A 84 -3.75 6.65 1.21
C ALA A 84 -2.87 5.40 1.31
N HIS A 85 -3.45 4.30 1.78
CA HIS A 85 -2.80 3.01 1.82
C HIS A 85 -3.41 2.10 0.75
N VAL A 86 -2.58 1.76 -0.25
CA VAL A 86 -2.97 0.93 -1.38
C VAL A 86 -2.38 -0.46 -1.19
N ILE A 87 -3.25 -1.45 -0.96
CA ILE A 87 -2.84 -2.85 -0.77
C ILE A 87 -2.56 -3.49 -2.14
N CYS A 88 -1.50 -3.02 -2.79
CA CYS A 88 -1.04 -3.46 -4.10
C CYS A 88 0.44 -3.05 -4.24
N PRO A 89 1.35 -3.94 -4.69
CA PRO A 89 1.10 -5.20 -5.42
C PRO A 89 0.88 -6.44 -4.53
N HIS A 90 0.59 -6.28 -3.23
CA HIS A 90 0.31 -7.39 -2.30
C HIS A 90 -0.71 -8.40 -2.85
N GLU A 91 -0.63 -9.67 -2.42
CA GLU A 91 -1.62 -10.70 -2.72
C GLU A 91 -3.03 -10.34 -2.22
N PRO A 92 -4.08 -10.74 -2.97
CA PRO A 92 -4.01 -11.52 -4.22
C PRO A 92 -3.61 -10.69 -5.44
N ILE A 93 -2.93 -11.32 -6.42
CA ILE A 93 -2.67 -10.70 -7.72
C ILE A 93 -3.99 -10.59 -8.48
N VAL A 94 -4.41 -9.35 -8.79
CA VAL A 94 -5.70 -9.04 -9.39
C VAL A 94 -5.61 -8.24 -10.69
N PHE A 95 -4.45 -7.68 -11.01
CA PHE A 95 -4.18 -6.95 -12.25
C PHE A 95 -3.03 -7.60 -13.04
N ASP A 96 -3.17 -7.65 -14.37
CA ASP A 96 -2.02 -7.83 -15.25
C ASP A 96 -1.26 -6.53 -15.45
N GLU A 97 -0.27 -6.56 -16.36
CA GLU A 97 0.53 -5.40 -16.69
C GLU A 97 -0.31 -4.25 -17.25
N ASP A 98 -1.46 -4.48 -17.89
CA ASP A 98 -2.31 -3.45 -18.50
C ASP A 98 -3.46 -3.00 -17.59
N GLY A 99 -3.61 -3.61 -16.41
CA GLY A 99 -4.69 -3.34 -15.47
C GLY A 99 -5.96 -4.13 -15.75
N GLN A 100 -5.91 -5.15 -16.62
CA GLN A 100 -7.01 -6.08 -16.80
C GLN A 100 -7.08 -7.07 -15.63
N ALA A 101 -8.29 -7.58 -15.39
CA ALA A 101 -8.53 -8.50 -14.29
C ALA A 101 -7.81 -9.85 -14.52
N VAL A 102 -6.96 -10.24 -13.57
CA VAL A 102 -6.37 -11.57 -13.50
C VAL A 102 -6.65 -12.24 -12.16
N ARG A 103 -6.33 -13.53 -12.09
CA ARG A 103 -6.51 -14.34 -10.89
C ARG A 103 -5.57 -15.54 -10.93
N LEU A 104 -4.70 -15.66 -9.93
CA LEU A 104 -3.81 -16.82 -9.76
C LEU A 104 -4.39 -17.93 -8.86
N GLN A 105 -5.49 -17.66 -8.14
CA GLN A 105 -6.05 -18.57 -7.14
C GLN A 105 -7.58 -18.50 -7.07
N ASP A 106 -8.23 -19.62 -6.76
CA ASP A 106 -9.69 -19.80 -6.81
C ASP A 106 -10.48 -19.29 -5.59
N PHE A 107 -9.81 -18.73 -4.59
CA PHE A 107 -10.43 -18.08 -3.42
C PHE A 107 -9.74 -16.74 -3.14
N PHE A 108 -10.45 -15.78 -2.58
CA PHE A 108 -9.87 -14.52 -2.18
C PHE A 108 -9.39 -14.61 -0.74
N MET A 109 -8.15 -14.21 -0.52
CA MET A 109 -7.64 -14.02 0.84
C MET A 109 -6.61 -12.91 0.76
N LEU A 110 -6.96 -11.77 1.33
CA LEU A 110 -6.07 -10.62 1.43
C LEU A 110 -4.92 -10.98 2.38
N GLY A 111 -3.68 -10.69 1.99
CA GLY A 111 -2.55 -11.04 2.86
C GLY A 111 -2.10 -12.50 2.78
N ALA A 112 -2.74 -13.34 1.95
CA ALA A 112 -2.37 -14.74 1.85
C ALA A 112 -1.01 -14.91 1.18
N ALA A 113 -0.20 -15.83 1.70
CA ALA A 113 0.99 -16.27 1.01
C ALA A 113 0.64 -16.88 -0.36
N ARG A 114 1.55 -16.75 -1.32
CA ARG A 114 1.51 -17.48 -2.61
C ARG A 114 1.05 -18.94 -2.39
N PRO A 115 0.01 -19.42 -3.10
CA PRO A 115 -0.40 -20.81 -3.01
C PRO A 115 0.74 -21.76 -3.36
N SER A 116 0.89 -22.85 -2.60
CA SER A 116 2.02 -23.78 -2.77
C SER A 116 2.06 -24.47 -4.14
N TRP A 117 0.93 -24.57 -4.83
CA TRP A 117 0.81 -25.15 -6.17
C TRP A 117 1.13 -24.18 -7.32
N VAL A 118 1.28 -22.88 -7.06
CA VAL A 118 1.67 -21.90 -8.08
C VAL A 118 3.19 -21.80 -8.10
N PRO A 119 3.90 -22.11 -9.20
CA PRO A 119 5.37 -21.97 -9.28
C PRO A 119 5.84 -20.55 -8.92
N PHE A 120 7.01 -20.41 -8.29
CA PHE A 120 7.49 -19.10 -7.85
C PHE A 120 7.78 -18.18 -9.04
N SER A 121 8.25 -18.75 -10.17
CA SER A 121 8.44 -18.03 -11.43
C SER A 121 7.16 -17.35 -11.91
N ASP A 122 6.03 -18.06 -11.85
CA ASP A 122 4.74 -17.59 -12.36
C ASP A 122 4.19 -16.51 -11.44
N TYR A 123 4.31 -16.72 -10.13
CA TYR A 123 3.99 -15.71 -9.13
C TYR A 123 4.85 -14.45 -9.31
N ALA A 124 6.18 -14.59 -9.47
CA ALA A 124 7.08 -13.45 -9.63
C ALA A 124 6.77 -12.68 -10.92
N ALA A 125 6.49 -13.37 -12.03
CA ALA A 125 6.08 -12.74 -13.28
C ALA A 125 4.77 -11.94 -13.11
N ALA A 126 3.77 -12.52 -12.44
CA ALA A 126 2.49 -11.87 -12.18
C ALA A 126 2.61 -10.69 -11.20
N TYR A 127 3.44 -10.82 -10.16
CA TYR A 127 3.77 -9.74 -9.23
C TYR A 127 4.42 -8.57 -9.97
N ILE A 128 5.41 -8.83 -10.84
CA ILE A 128 6.08 -7.81 -11.66
C ILE A 128 5.08 -7.13 -12.60
N ALA A 129 4.20 -7.89 -13.24
CA ALA A 129 3.15 -7.35 -14.11
C ALA A 129 2.24 -6.37 -13.34
N GLN A 130 1.71 -6.80 -12.19
CA GLN A 130 0.89 -5.95 -11.32
C GLN A 130 1.67 -4.71 -10.83
N LEU A 131 2.93 -4.87 -10.42
CA LEU A 131 3.79 -3.75 -9.99
C LEU A 131 3.97 -2.71 -11.10
N LYS A 132 4.14 -3.12 -12.36
CA LYS A 132 4.21 -2.18 -13.49
C LYS A 132 2.92 -1.39 -13.64
N PHE A 133 1.76 -2.04 -13.51
CA PHE A 133 0.46 -1.35 -13.53
C PHE A 133 0.36 -0.32 -12.39
N VAL A 134 0.64 -0.74 -11.15
CA VAL A 134 0.65 0.13 -9.96
C VAL A 134 1.58 1.32 -10.15
N ASN A 135 2.79 1.10 -10.66
CA ASN A 135 3.74 2.18 -10.94
C ASN A 135 3.18 3.21 -11.92
N ARG A 136 2.47 2.79 -12.98
CA ARG A 136 1.84 3.73 -13.92
C ARG A 136 0.74 4.55 -13.25
N MET A 137 -0.09 3.93 -12.40
CA MET A 137 -1.13 4.63 -11.64
C MET A 137 -0.52 5.61 -10.64
N THR A 138 0.52 5.23 -9.92
CA THR A 138 1.27 6.09 -9.00
C THR A 138 1.90 7.29 -9.73
N ILE A 139 2.52 7.07 -10.88
CA ILE A 139 3.08 8.16 -11.71
C ILE A 139 1.97 9.13 -12.17
N ARG A 140 0.79 8.61 -12.54
CA ARG A 140 -0.36 9.45 -12.90
C ARG A 140 -0.78 10.34 -11.74
N VAL A 141 -0.89 9.78 -10.52
CA VAL A 141 -1.19 10.56 -9.31
C VAL A 141 -0.13 11.64 -9.11
N VAL A 142 1.17 11.28 -9.06
CA VAL A 142 2.25 12.26 -8.82
C VAL A 142 2.27 13.39 -9.85
N LYS A 143 1.92 13.11 -11.10
CA LYS A 143 1.80 14.11 -12.17
C LYS A 143 0.62 15.06 -12.01
N SER A 144 -0.45 14.64 -11.31
CA SER A 144 -1.60 15.49 -10.99
C SER A 144 -1.38 16.41 -9.79
N LEU A 145 -0.43 16.05 -8.90
CA LEU A 145 -0.11 16.82 -7.70
C LEU A 145 0.73 18.07 -8.01
N SER A 146 0.48 19.14 -7.26
CA SER A 146 1.21 20.41 -7.37
C SER A 146 2.69 20.24 -7.01
N THR A 147 3.55 21.04 -7.64
CA THR A 147 4.98 21.09 -7.28
C THR A 147 5.23 21.65 -5.88
N ASN A 148 4.24 22.31 -5.29
CA ASN A 148 4.29 22.84 -3.93
C ASN A 148 3.84 21.83 -2.86
N ASP A 149 3.39 20.65 -3.28
CA ASP A 149 2.97 19.57 -2.38
C ASP A 149 4.20 18.82 -1.86
N VAL A 150 4.15 18.48 -0.57
CA VAL A 150 5.06 17.50 0.03
C VAL A 150 4.46 16.12 -0.22
N VAL A 151 5.17 15.27 -0.95
CA VAL A 151 4.69 13.93 -1.34
C VAL A 151 5.65 12.89 -0.83
N ALA A 152 5.13 11.87 -0.13
CA ALA A 152 5.89 10.69 0.27
C ALA A 152 5.17 9.44 -0.22
N ILE A 153 5.91 8.55 -0.87
CA ILE A 153 5.43 7.25 -1.34
C ILE A 153 6.36 6.21 -0.77
N VAL A 154 5.80 5.31 0.05
CA VAL A 154 6.58 4.35 0.82
C VAL A 154 5.87 3.01 0.79
N SER A 155 6.63 1.94 0.57
CA SER A 155 6.12 0.59 0.82
C SER A 155 6.23 0.27 2.31
N ASP A 156 5.26 -0.45 2.83
CA ASP A 156 5.23 -0.96 4.20
C ASP A 156 6.27 -2.07 4.42
N HIS A 157 6.48 -2.92 3.41
CA HIS A 157 7.55 -3.91 3.37
C HIS A 157 8.06 -4.17 1.94
N GLY A 158 9.15 -4.93 1.82
CA GLY A 158 9.60 -5.53 0.56
C GLY A 158 9.00 -6.91 0.31
N LEU A 159 9.42 -7.61 -0.74
CA LEU A 159 8.91 -8.94 -1.08
C LEU A 159 9.66 -10.03 -0.31
N LEU A 160 8.95 -10.89 0.43
CA LEU A 160 9.54 -12.10 0.98
C LEU A 160 9.82 -13.10 -0.15
N ASN A 161 11.08 -13.44 -0.39
CA ASN A 161 11.43 -14.57 -1.25
C ASN A 161 11.69 -15.84 -0.41
N PRO A 162 10.71 -16.77 -0.33
CA PRO A 162 10.86 -17.97 0.50
C PRO A 162 11.94 -18.93 -0.02
N GLU A 163 12.29 -18.89 -1.30
CA GLU A 163 13.28 -19.81 -1.90
C GLU A 163 14.72 -19.47 -1.51
N LYS A 164 14.99 -18.20 -1.19
CA LYS A 164 16.34 -17.74 -0.83
C LYS A 164 16.64 -17.86 0.67
N GLY A 165 15.63 -18.09 1.51
CA GLY A 165 15.76 -18.03 2.98
C GLY A 165 16.22 -16.66 3.52
N ASP A 166 16.43 -15.69 2.63
CA ASP A 166 16.98 -14.37 2.91
C ASP A 166 15.84 -13.38 3.10
N ARG A 167 15.58 -13.07 4.38
CA ARG A 167 14.56 -12.11 4.80
C ARG A 167 15.02 -10.66 4.63
N SER A 168 16.25 -10.39 4.21
CA SER A 168 16.71 -9.01 3.96
C SER A 168 15.82 -8.28 2.95
N THR A 169 15.29 -9.03 1.98
CA THR A 169 14.40 -8.55 0.93
C THR A 169 13.09 -7.97 1.46
N THR A 170 12.62 -8.38 2.65
CA THR A 170 11.41 -7.80 3.28
C THR A 170 11.67 -6.42 3.87
N LEU A 171 12.93 -6.07 4.12
CA LEU A 171 13.35 -4.76 4.64
C LEU A 171 13.79 -3.80 3.51
N LYS A 172 13.80 -4.27 2.26
CA LYS A 172 14.07 -3.44 1.07
C LYS A 172 12.81 -2.72 0.64
N ASN A 173 12.43 -1.72 1.42
CA ASN A 173 11.27 -0.89 1.16
C ASN A 173 11.55 0.10 0.02
N PHE A 174 10.52 0.38 -0.79
CA PHE A 174 10.56 1.51 -1.71
C PHE A 174 10.28 2.80 -0.92
N MET A 175 11.07 3.85 -1.15
CA MET A 175 10.84 5.18 -0.61
C MET A 175 11.14 6.23 -1.67
N ALA A 176 10.15 7.08 -1.95
CA ALA A 176 10.31 8.26 -2.79
C ALA A 176 9.65 9.46 -2.10
N VAL A 177 10.39 10.57 -2.00
CA VAL A 177 9.92 11.79 -1.35
C VAL A 177 10.16 12.98 -2.27
N ARG A 178 9.13 13.81 -2.46
CA ARG A 178 9.22 15.12 -3.13
C ARG A 178 8.94 16.21 -2.11
N ILE A 179 9.92 17.08 -1.89
CA ILE A 179 9.81 18.24 -1.01
C ILE A 179 10.06 19.49 -1.86
N PRO A 180 9.17 20.50 -1.83
CA PRO A 180 9.41 21.79 -2.48
C PRO A 180 10.73 22.43 -2.02
N ALA A 181 11.43 23.08 -2.94
CA ALA A 181 12.79 23.58 -2.67
C ALA A 181 12.84 24.58 -1.50
N ASP A 182 11.80 25.39 -1.32
CA ASP A 182 11.62 26.37 -0.24
C ASP A 182 11.27 25.72 1.12
N LYS A 183 10.83 24.45 1.11
CA LYS A 183 10.51 23.66 2.31
C LYS A 183 11.58 22.62 2.67
N SER A 184 12.59 22.48 1.82
CA SER A 184 13.67 21.51 2.00
C SER A 184 14.81 22.09 2.83
N SER A 185 15.52 21.22 3.58
CA SER A 185 16.75 21.59 4.27
C SER A 185 17.83 20.53 4.03
N PRO A 186 19.13 20.90 3.98
CA PRO A 186 20.22 19.92 3.88
C PRO A 186 20.17 18.89 4.99
N GLU A 187 19.78 19.31 6.20
CA GLU A 187 19.62 18.43 7.36
C GLU A 187 18.53 17.37 7.11
N SER A 188 17.36 17.77 6.61
CA SER A 188 16.28 16.86 6.26
C SER A 188 16.71 15.84 5.20
N LEU A 189 17.37 16.31 4.13
CA LEU A 189 17.82 15.43 3.04
C LEU A 189 18.88 14.43 3.51
N ASN A 190 19.81 14.86 4.38
CA ASN A 190 20.86 13.99 4.91
C ASN A 190 20.34 12.87 5.81
N ASN A 191 19.17 13.06 6.44
CA ASN A 191 18.53 12.10 7.34
C ASN A 191 17.48 11.21 6.66
N LEU A 192 17.14 11.41 5.38
CA LEU A 192 16.25 10.52 4.62
C LEU A 192 16.97 9.24 4.13
N ARG A 193 17.68 8.54 5.04
CA ARG A 193 18.40 7.30 4.73
C ARG A 193 17.60 6.04 5.07
N SER A 194 16.70 6.15 6.04
CA SER A 194 15.82 5.08 6.47
C SER A 194 14.42 5.60 6.77
N LEU A 195 13.45 4.70 6.87
CA LEU A 195 12.05 5.06 7.13
C LEU A 195 11.84 5.71 8.51
N VAL A 196 12.75 5.51 9.48
CA VAL A 196 12.62 6.06 10.84
C VAL A 196 12.54 7.59 10.84
N ASN A 197 13.20 8.22 9.87
CA ASN A 197 13.30 9.67 9.75
C ASN A 197 12.38 10.26 8.66
N LEU A 198 11.55 9.44 8.00
CA LEU A 198 10.59 9.91 7.01
C LEU A 198 9.60 10.93 7.59
N PHE A 199 8.91 10.56 8.67
CA PHE A 199 7.92 11.43 9.30
C PHE A 199 8.53 12.71 9.90
N PRO A 200 9.66 12.66 10.63
CA PRO A 200 10.35 13.89 11.04
C PRO A 200 10.62 14.85 9.88
N VAL A 201 11.04 14.34 8.72
CA VAL A 201 11.31 15.16 7.53
C VAL A 201 10.02 15.72 6.92
N VAL A 202 9.01 14.88 6.69
CA VAL A 202 7.74 15.29 6.07
C VAL A 202 6.98 16.27 6.96
N ILE A 203 6.94 16.04 8.27
CA ILE A 203 6.27 16.93 9.24
C ILE A 203 6.95 18.29 9.27
N ARG A 204 8.29 18.33 9.29
CA ARG A 204 9.02 19.59 9.23
C ARG A 204 8.77 20.34 7.93
N ALA A 205 8.80 19.65 6.80
CA ALA A 205 8.57 20.27 5.50
C ALA A 205 7.12 20.77 5.34
N ALA A 206 6.13 20.01 5.81
CA ALA A 206 4.71 20.34 5.63
C ALA A 206 4.20 21.39 6.65
N PHE A 207 4.67 21.32 7.91
CA PHE A 207 4.09 22.08 9.02
C PHE A 207 5.09 22.98 9.76
N GLY A 208 6.38 22.93 9.41
CA GLY A 208 7.43 23.66 10.13
C GLY A 208 7.71 23.14 11.54
N VAL A 209 7.14 21.98 11.91
CA VAL A 209 7.30 21.36 13.23
C VAL A 209 8.59 20.54 13.25
N ILE A 210 9.45 20.80 14.25
CA ILE A 210 10.71 20.08 14.41
C ILE A 210 10.47 18.85 15.30
N VAL A 211 10.66 17.66 14.73
CA VAL A 211 10.71 16.38 15.43
C VAL A 211 12.17 15.90 15.44
N PRO A 212 12.73 15.49 16.58
CA PRO A 212 14.11 15.00 16.65
C PRO A 212 14.33 13.77 15.76
N PHE A 213 15.42 13.79 14.97
CA PHE A 213 15.84 12.63 14.19
C PHE A 213 16.28 11.47 15.10
N GLN A 214 16.08 10.25 14.62
CA GLN A 214 16.49 9.02 15.27
C GLN A 214 17.70 8.43 14.55
N ALA A 215 18.43 7.54 15.23
CA ALA A 215 19.50 6.79 14.61
C ALA A 215 18.93 5.87 13.50
N ASP A 216 19.64 5.79 12.37
CA ASP A 216 19.27 4.90 11.25
C ASP A 216 19.54 3.43 11.62
N GLU A 217 18.61 2.85 12.39
CA GLU A 217 18.66 1.47 12.85
C GLU A 217 17.43 0.71 12.36
N SER A 218 17.64 -0.53 11.92
CA SER A 218 16.57 -1.44 11.50
C SER A 218 16.61 -2.70 12.34
N TYR A 219 15.42 -3.24 12.60
CA TYR A 219 15.24 -4.40 13.45
C TYR A 219 14.37 -5.43 12.73
N PHE A 220 14.82 -6.68 12.75
CA PHE A 220 14.02 -7.81 12.34
C PHE A 220 13.22 -8.33 13.54
N VAL A 221 11.95 -8.66 13.30
CA VAL A 221 11.04 -9.25 14.29
C VAL A 221 10.51 -10.56 13.73
N GLU A 222 10.61 -11.61 14.54
CA GLU A 222 10.03 -12.92 14.23
C GLU A 222 8.53 -12.91 14.57
N TRP A 223 7.69 -13.39 13.65
CA TRP A 223 6.23 -13.37 13.81
C TRP A 223 5.74 -14.14 15.05
N ASP A 224 6.42 -15.23 15.41
CA ASP A 224 6.16 -16.06 16.59
C ASP A 224 6.76 -15.48 17.88
N HIS A 225 7.67 -14.52 17.76
CA HIS A 225 8.34 -13.86 18.87
C HIS A 225 8.34 -12.33 18.71
N PRO A 226 7.15 -11.67 18.75
CA PRO A 226 7.00 -10.26 18.38
C PRO A 226 7.75 -9.27 19.27
N TYR A 227 8.27 -9.71 20.41
CA TYR A 227 9.07 -8.90 21.34
C TYR A 227 10.58 -9.19 21.27
N ARG A 228 11.02 -10.05 20.35
CA ARG A 228 12.42 -10.41 20.15
C ARG A 228 12.97 -9.65 18.94
N TYR A 229 13.61 -8.52 19.21
CA TYR A 229 14.21 -7.69 18.18
C TYR A 229 15.64 -8.14 17.86
N GLN A 230 15.94 -8.32 16.58
CA GLN A 230 17.28 -8.59 16.10
C GLN A 230 17.75 -7.40 15.25
N ARG A 231 18.80 -6.70 15.68
CA ARG A 231 19.35 -5.57 14.93
C ARG A 231 19.86 -6.05 13.57
N CYS A 232 19.45 -5.39 12.50
CA CYS A 232 19.93 -5.62 11.14
C CYS A 232 21.32 -5.00 10.96
N ALA A 233 22.19 -5.67 10.20
CA ALA A 233 23.49 -5.10 9.83
C ALA A 233 23.29 -3.83 8.97
N PRO A 234 24.17 -2.82 9.08
CA PRO A 234 24.00 -1.52 8.39
C PRO A 234 23.86 -1.60 6.87
N ASN A 235 24.40 -2.66 6.25
CA ASN A 235 24.54 -2.76 4.79
C ASN A 235 23.37 -3.50 4.10
N LEU A 236 22.27 -3.80 4.80
CA LEU A 236 21.12 -4.49 4.20
C LEU A 236 20.22 -3.57 3.36
N LEU A 237 20.43 -2.26 3.46
CA LEU A 237 19.63 -1.21 2.82
C LEU A 237 20.32 -0.56 1.60
N GLU A 238 21.55 -0.96 1.27
CA GLU A 238 22.21 -0.62 0.00
C GLU A 238 21.78 -1.53 -1.16
#